data_AF-A0A8S3IL19-F1
#
_entry.id   AF-A0A8S3IL19-F1
#
_cell.length_a   1.000
_cell.length_b   1.000
_cell.length_c   1.000
_cell.angle_alpha   90.00
_cell.angle_beta   90.00
_cell.angle_gamma   90.00
#
_symmetry.space_group_name_H-M   'P 1'
#
loop_
_entity.id
_entity.type
_entity.pdbx_description
1 polymer ?
#
loop_
_entity_poly.entity_id
_entity_poly.type
_entity_poly.pdbx_seq_one_letter_code
_entity_poly.pdbx_strand_id
1 'polypeptide(L)'
;NLFTQQSLFQAFDNVEIYDSENECRQLIESKPNDSFLIIVSGRLSRQIIPNINELRQVSGIYIYCMDKSRHEEWSKQYSKIKAIIVDLKALVSQIQSDLKESIKKKGSQPVVRPTKPTITPSTSIQNDFR
;
A
#
# COMPACT_ATOMS: atom_id res chain seq x y z
N ASN A 1 -16.13 4.38 0.08
CA ASN A 1 -16.29 5.56 0.99
C ASN A 1 -15.26 6.57 0.54
N LEU A 2 -15.70 7.64 -0.13
CA LEU A 2 -14.82 8.55 -0.90
C LEU A 2 -13.73 9.20 -0.03
N PHE A 3 -14.06 9.57 1.21
CA PHE A 3 -13.12 10.20 2.15
C PHE A 3 -11.97 9.26 2.56
N THR A 4 -12.26 7.97 2.72
CA THR A 4 -11.25 6.94 2.99
C THR A 4 -10.28 6.83 1.81
N GLN A 5 -10.80 6.79 0.60
CA GLN A 5 -9.99 6.65 -0.62
C GLN A 5 -9.08 7.88 -0.78
N GLN A 6 -9.64 9.08 -0.65
CA GLN A 6 -8.89 10.33 -0.78
C GLN A 6 -7.77 10.47 0.26
N SER A 7 -8.02 10.06 1.50
CA SER A 7 -6.99 10.06 2.55
C SER A 7 -5.86 9.06 2.26
N LEU A 8 -6.18 7.90 1.66
CA LEU A 8 -5.20 6.92 1.25
C LEU A 8 -4.35 7.43 0.07
N PHE A 9 -4.97 8.01 -0.96
CA PHE A 9 -4.25 8.61 -2.09
C PHE A 9 -3.35 9.78 -1.69
N GLN A 10 -3.71 10.53 -0.65
CA GLN A 10 -2.82 11.57 -0.11
C GLN A 10 -1.66 11.01 0.71
N ALA A 11 -1.86 9.86 1.36
CA ALA A 11 -0.86 9.25 2.23
C ALA A 11 0.12 8.36 1.47
N PHE A 12 -0.25 7.84 0.30
CA PHE A 12 0.52 6.86 -0.46
C PHE A 12 0.37 7.10 -1.98
N ASP A 13 1.48 7.12 -2.72
CA ASP A 13 1.49 7.29 -4.18
C ASP A 13 0.93 6.07 -4.95
N ASN A 14 1.00 4.87 -4.37
CA ASN A 14 0.69 3.60 -5.06
C ASN A 14 -0.53 2.90 -4.44
N VAL A 15 -1.68 3.58 -4.38
CA VAL A 15 -2.95 2.99 -3.92
C VAL A 15 -3.77 2.59 -5.14
N GLU A 16 -4.06 1.31 -5.28
CA GLU A 16 -5.04 0.82 -6.25
C GLU A 16 -6.28 0.32 -5.51
N ILE A 17 -7.47 0.71 -5.98
CA ILE A 17 -8.74 0.40 -5.33
C ILE A 17 -9.58 -0.41 -6.30
N TYR A 18 -10.05 -1.55 -5.84
CA TYR A 18 -10.88 -2.46 -6.61
C TYR A 18 -12.17 -2.74 -5.85
N ASP A 19 -13.30 -2.66 -6.56
CA ASP A 19 -14.60 -3.09 -6.05
C ASP A 19 -14.88 -4.57 -6.38
N SER A 20 -14.12 -5.15 -7.31
CA SER A 20 -14.23 -6.55 -7.74
C SER A 20 -13.03 -7.39 -7.29
N GLU A 21 -13.32 -8.60 -6.82
CA GLU A 21 -12.32 -9.59 -6.43
C GLU A 21 -11.44 -10.01 -7.62
N ASN A 22 -12.03 -10.21 -8.79
CA ASN A 22 -11.31 -10.66 -9.99
C ASN A 22 -10.23 -9.67 -10.41
N GLU A 23 -10.54 -8.37 -10.40
CA GLU A 23 -9.59 -7.33 -10.78
C GLU A 23 -8.42 -7.26 -9.79
N CYS A 24 -8.74 -7.33 -8.49
CA CYS A 24 -7.73 -7.36 -7.44
C CYS A 24 -6.80 -8.58 -7.59
N ARG A 25 -7.37 -9.75 -7.84
CA ARG A 25 -6.61 -10.99 -8.05
C ARG A 25 -5.72 -10.93 -9.29
N GLN A 26 -6.26 -10.48 -10.42
CA GLN A 26 -5.50 -10.34 -11.66
C GLN A 26 -4.31 -9.39 -11.50
N LEU A 27 -4.45 -8.30 -10.75
CA LEU A 27 -3.33 -7.40 -10.46
C LEU A 27 -2.21 -8.12 -9.68
N ILE A 28 -2.58 -8.84 -8.62
CA ILE A 28 -1.62 -9.55 -7.76
C ILE A 28 -0.90 -10.66 -8.54
N GLU A 29 -1.64 -11.37 -9.39
CA GLU A 29 -1.08 -12.41 -10.27
C GLU A 29 -0.19 -11.81 -11.37
N SER A 30 -0.51 -10.62 -11.87
CA SER A 30 0.28 -9.88 -12.87
C SER A 30 1.64 -9.42 -12.34
N LYS A 31 1.78 -9.22 -11.02
CA LYS A 31 3.00 -8.74 -10.37
C LYS A 31 3.56 -9.75 -9.35
N PRO A 32 4.08 -10.90 -9.80
CA PRO A 32 4.49 -12.00 -8.90
C PRO A 32 5.71 -11.69 -8.01
N ASN A 33 6.53 -10.70 -8.40
CA ASN A 33 7.70 -10.28 -7.63
C ASN A 33 7.39 -9.19 -6.58
N ASP A 34 6.19 -8.62 -6.63
CA ASP A 34 5.79 -7.55 -5.74
C ASP A 34 5.02 -8.09 -4.54
N SER A 35 5.13 -7.36 -3.43
CA SER A 35 4.43 -7.67 -2.18
C SER A 35 3.32 -6.66 -1.98
N PHE A 36 2.08 -7.15 -1.83
CA PHE A 36 0.90 -6.30 -1.69
C PHE A 36 0.41 -6.27 -0.25
N LEU A 37 -0.01 -5.07 0.18
CA LEU A 37 -0.83 -4.87 1.38
C LEU A 37 -2.26 -4.61 0.92
N ILE A 38 -3.21 -5.38 1.43
CA ILE A 38 -4.60 -5.30 0.99
C ILE A 38 -5.44 -4.69 2.11
N ILE A 39 -6.28 -3.71 1.75
CA ILE A 39 -7.27 -3.13 2.64
C ILE A 39 -8.65 -3.56 2.14
N VAL A 40 -9.40 -4.30 2.95
CA VAL A 40 -10.75 -4.76 2.59
C VAL A 40 -11.77 -4.18 3.54
N SER A 41 -12.93 -3.77 3.02
CA SER A 41 -14.04 -3.39 3.87
C SER A 41 -14.58 -4.61 4.63
N GLY A 42 -15.03 -4.44 5.88
CA GLY A 42 -15.54 -5.58 6.66
C GLY A 42 -16.63 -6.39 5.95
N ARG A 43 -17.53 -5.74 5.20
CA ARG A 43 -18.59 -6.42 4.43
C ARG A 43 -18.06 -7.31 3.32
N LEU A 44 -17.03 -6.88 2.59
CA LEU A 44 -16.42 -7.63 1.48
C LEU A 44 -15.33 -8.60 1.96
N SER A 45 -14.81 -8.41 3.18
CA SER A 45 -13.71 -9.21 3.72
C SER A 45 -14.01 -10.71 3.69
N ARG A 46 -15.22 -11.12 4.07
CA ARG A 46 -15.61 -12.54 4.13
C ARG A 46 -15.56 -13.25 2.78
N GLN A 47 -15.81 -12.53 1.68
CA GLN A 47 -15.78 -13.09 0.34
C GLN A 47 -14.36 -13.06 -0.25
N ILE A 48 -13.66 -11.94 -0.07
CA ILE A 48 -12.36 -11.72 -0.73
C ILE A 48 -11.22 -12.44 0.00
N ILE A 49 -11.19 -12.40 1.34
CA ILE A 49 -10.07 -12.94 2.13
C ILE A 49 -9.77 -14.42 1.87
N PRO A 50 -10.74 -15.34 1.78
CA PRO A 50 -10.46 -16.74 1.45
C PRO A 50 -9.62 -16.86 0.17
N ASN A 51 -9.96 -16.08 -0.86
CA ASN A 51 -9.35 -16.15 -2.18
C ASN A 51 -7.98 -15.46 -2.23
N ILE A 52 -7.80 -14.34 -1.53
CA ILE A 52 -6.49 -13.66 -1.48
C ILE A 52 -5.54 -14.27 -0.44
N ASN A 53 -6.06 -14.99 0.56
CA ASN A 53 -5.24 -15.65 1.58
C ASN A 53 -4.41 -16.79 0.99
N GLU A 54 -4.82 -17.38 -0.13
CA GLU A 54 -4.03 -18.38 -0.85
C GLU A 54 -2.82 -17.77 -1.58
N LEU A 55 -2.88 -16.47 -1.92
CA LEU A 55 -1.82 -15.79 -2.68
C LEU A 55 -0.61 -15.48 -1.81
N ARG A 56 0.59 -15.88 -2.27
CA ARG A 56 1.85 -15.70 -1.54
C ARG A 56 2.38 -14.27 -1.59
N GLN A 57 1.96 -13.50 -2.59
CA GLN A 57 2.31 -12.10 -2.80
C GLN A 57 1.69 -11.17 -1.75
N VAL A 58 0.64 -11.62 -1.05
CA VAL A 58 -0.06 -10.82 -0.04
C VAL A 58 0.72 -10.89 1.27
N SER A 59 1.37 -9.79 1.62
CA SER A 59 2.17 -9.67 2.85
C SER A 59 1.35 -9.36 4.09
N GLY A 60 0.14 -8.82 3.92
CA GLY A 60 -0.74 -8.53 5.04
C GLY A 60 -2.08 -7.98 4.58
N ILE A 61 -3.12 -8.32 5.34
CA ILE A 61 -4.48 -7.90 5.08
C ILE A 61 -4.96 -7.04 6.26
N TYR A 62 -5.46 -5.85 5.95
CA TYR A 62 -6.10 -4.95 6.89
C TYR A 62 -7.60 -4.91 6.61
N ILE A 63 -8.41 -5.11 7.64
CA ILE A 63 -9.86 -5.02 7.51
C ILE A 63 -10.31 -3.68 8.07
N TYR A 64 -10.85 -2.83 7.21
CA TYR A 64 -11.47 -1.57 7.62
C TYR A 64 -12.98 -1.77 7.81
N CYS A 65 -13.46 -1.71 9.04
CA CYS A 65 -14.88 -1.91 9.34
C CYS A 65 -15.35 -1.07 10.52
N MET A 66 -16.52 -0.44 10.38
CA MET A 66 -17.16 0.29 11.48
C MET A 66 -17.66 -0.65 12.61
N ASP A 67 -17.88 -1.93 12.30
CA ASP A 67 -18.38 -2.96 13.21
C ASP A 67 -17.36 -4.09 13.42
N LYS A 68 -16.55 -3.97 14.49
CA LYS A 68 -15.53 -4.96 14.88
C LYS A 68 -16.12 -6.30 15.33
N SER A 69 -17.19 -6.26 16.13
CA SER A 69 -17.66 -7.40 16.92
C SER A 69 -18.12 -8.62 16.10
N ARG A 70 -18.46 -8.45 14.81
CA ARG A 70 -18.88 -9.56 13.94
C ARG A 70 -17.75 -10.21 13.13
N HIS A 71 -16.57 -9.59 13.10
CA HIS A 71 -15.46 -10.01 12.23
C HIS A 71 -14.24 -10.46 13.02
N GLU A 72 -14.20 -10.23 14.33
CA GLU A 72 -13.04 -10.56 15.16
C GLU A 72 -12.77 -12.07 15.23
N GLU A 73 -13.80 -12.88 15.46
CA GLU A 73 -13.67 -14.35 15.55
C GLU A 73 -13.26 -14.97 14.20
N TRP A 74 -13.86 -14.51 13.11
CA TRP A 74 -13.53 -14.96 11.76
C TRP A 74 -12.11 -14.54 11.35
N SER A 75 -11.68 -13.32 11.74
CA SER A 75 -10.34 -12.84 11.41
C SER A 75 -9.23 -13.63 12.09
N LYS A 76 -9.50 -14.18 13.28
CA LYS A 76 -8.54 -15.04 14.01
C LYS A 76 -8.22 -16.33 13.25
N GLN A 77 -9.06 -16.73 12.29
CA GLN A 77 -8.83 -17.92 11.48
C GLN A 77 -7.76 -17.72 10.38
N TYR A 78 -7.37 -16.47 10.08
CA TYR A 78 -6.41 -16.18 9.02
C TYR A 78 -5.17 -15.46 9.57
N SER A 79 -4.03 -16.15 9.56
CA SER A 79 -2.76 -15.60 10.05
C SER A 79 -2.23 -14.41 9.24
N LYS A 80 -2.75 -14.17 8.02
CA LYS A 80 -2.38 -13.03 7.17
C LYS A 80 -3.11 -11.74 7.54
N ILE A 81 -4.18 -11.81 8.35
CA ILE A 81 -4.89 -10.62 8.80
C ILE A 81 -4.07 -9.95 9.90
N LYS A 82 -3.57 -8.75 9.63
CA LYS A 82 -2.75 -7.99 10.58
C LYS A 82 -3.61 -7.29 11.63
N ALA A 83 -4.72 -6.65 11.21
CA ALA A 83 -5.59 -5.93 12.11
C ALA A 83 -6.98 -5.65 11.51
N ILE A 84 -7.98 -5.59 12.38
CA ILE A 84 -9.28 -4.95 12.10
C ILE A 84 -9.23 -3.54 12.68
N ILE A 85 -9.47 -2.55 11.83
CA ILE A 85 -9.37 -1.14 12.16
C ILE A 85 -10.72 -0.47 11.87
N VAL A 86 -11.20 0.28 12.86
CA VAL A 86 -12.48 1.00 12.79
C VAL A 86 -12.27 2.44 12.33
N ASP A 87 -11.15 3.03 12.75
CA ASP A 87 -10.83 4.43 12.51
C ASP A 87 -9.89 4.60 11.30
N LEU A 88 -10.25 5.52 10.41
CA LEU A 88 -9.49 5.79 9.19
C LEU A 88 -8.08 6.33 9.49
N LYS A 89 -7.94 7.21 10.48
CA LYS A 89 -6.64 7.79 10.84
C LYS A 89 -5.73 6.73 11.42
N ALA A 90 -6.28 5.83 12.24
CA ALA A 90 -5.57 4.67 12.74
C ALA A 90 -5.12 3.74 11.59
N LEU A 91 -5.97 3.52 10.59
CA LEU A 91 -5.64 2.69 9.41
C LEU A 91 -4.46 3.28 8.65
N VAL A 92 -4.54 4.58 8.30
CA VAL A 92 -3.47 5.27 7.57
C VAL A 92 -2.16 5.25 8.37
N SER A 93 -2.22 5.54 9.67
CA SER A 93 -1.03 5.56 10.54
C SER A 93 -0.39 4.18 10.69
N GLN A 94 -1.21 3.12 10.76
CA GLN A 94 -0.72 1.74 10.88
C GLN A 94 -0.02 1.31 9.58
N ILE A 95 -0.64 1.56 8.43
CA ILE A 95 -0.04 1.21 7.13
C ILE A 95 1.23 2.01 6.89
N GLN A 96 1.24 3.31 7.22
CA GLN A 96 2.45 4.13 7.13
C GLN A 96 3.58 3.59 8.00
N SER A 97 3.28 3.16 9.22
CA SER A 97 4.28 2.56 10.11
C SER A 97 4.80 1.25 9.54
N ASP A 98 3.92 0.36 9.07
CA ASP A 98 4.27 -0.96 8.52
C ASP A 98 5.12 -0.84 7.24
N LEU A 99 4.82 0.13 6.38
CA LEU A 99 5.63 0.44 5.20
C LEU A 99 7.00 1.02 5.57
N LYS A 100 7.05 1.96 6.53
CA LYS A 100 8.32 2.53 7.03
C LYS A 100 9.20 1.46 7.68
N GLU A 101 8.62 0.56 8.46
CA GLU A 101 9.35 -0.56 9.06
C GLU A 101 9.83 -1.57 8.02
N SER A 102 9.05 -1.82 6.98
CA SER A 102 9.44 -2.71 5.88
C SER A 102 10.59 -2.15 5.04
N ILE A 103 10.64 -0.82 4.86
CA ILE A 103 11.79 -0.14 4.23
C ILE A 103 13.02 -0.22 5.15
N LYS A 104 12.84 -0.03 6.47
CA LYS A 104 13.93 -0.09 7.45
C LYS A 104 14.52 -1.48 7.62
N LYS A 105 13.73 -2.55 7.42
CA LYS A 105 14.20 -3.94 7.44
C LYS A 105 14.88 -4.38 6.13
N LYS A 106 14.64 -3.67 5.01
CA LYS A 106 15.25 -3.99 3.70
C LYS A 106 16.47 -3.11 3.34
N GLY A 107 16.99 -2.29 4.25
CA GLY A 107 18.31 -1.66 4.08
C GLY A 107 18.75 -0.84 5.31
N SER A 108 20.01 -0.76 5.72
CA SER A 108 21.27 -1.13 5.06
C SER A 108 21.26 -0.97 3.54
N GLN A 109 20.67 0.13 3.07
CA GLN A 109 21.16 0.99 1.97
C GLN A 109 20.14 2.12 1.71
N PRO A 110 20.61 3.37 1.55
CA PRO A 110 19.75 4.54 1.43
C PRO A 110 19.09 4.60 0.04
N VAL A 111 17.77 4.68 0.00
CA VAL A 111 17.02 5.03 -1.21
C VAL A 111 17.35 6.49 -1.55
N VAL A 112 18.19 6.66 -2.57
CA VAL A 112 18.49 7.94 -3.19
C VAL A 112 17.19 8.49 -3.78
N ARG A 113 16.75 9.64 -3.29
CA ARG A 113 15.63 10.38 -3.92
C ARG A 113 16.09 10.79 -5.32
N PRO A 114 15.32 10.57 -6.40
CA PRO A 114 15.60 11.26 -7.64
C PRO A 114 15.41 12.76 -7.40
N THR A 115 16.53 13.47 -7.28
CA THR A 115 16.56 14.93 -7.39
C THR A 115 16.04 15.29 -8.77
N LYS A 116 14.99 16.13 -8.78
CA LYS A 116 14.47 16.84 -9.94
C LYS A 116 15.64 17.26 -10.85
N PRO A 117 15.60 17.02 -12.18
CA PRO A 117 16.66 17.48 -13.06
C PRO A 117 16.76 19.00 -12.98
N THR A 118 17.82 19.47 -12.33
CA THR A 118 18.26 20.85 -12.39
C THR A 118 18.70 21.07 -13.83
N ILE A 119 17.87 21.75 -14.60
CA ILE A 119 18.24 22.23 -15.93
C ILE A 119 19.25 23.35 -15.70
N THR A 120 20.54 23.00 -15.76
CA THR A 120 21.64 23.95 -15.86
C THR A 120 21.66 24.54 -17.28
N PRO A 121 21.62 25.87 -17.46
CA PRO A 121 22.04 26.47 -18.71
C PRO A 121 23.58 26.41 -18.80
N SER A 122 24.07 25.35 -19.44
CA SER A 122 25.36 25.29 -20.16
C SER A 122 25.22 26.14 -21.43
N THR A 123 26.14 26.96 -21.96
CA THR A 123 27.57 27.29 -21.82
C THR A 123 27.71 28.56 -22.70
N SER A 124 28.57 29.56 -22.50
CA SER A 124 30.00 29.49 -22.79
C SER A 124 30.62 30.88 -22.61
N ILE A 125 31.76 30.93 -21.94
CA ILE A 125 32.74 32.02 -22.04
C ILE A 125 33.56 31.75 -23.30
N GLN A 126 33.87 32.80 -24.07
CA GLN A 126 35.20 33.17 -24.58
C GLN A 126 35.06 34.01 -25.86
N ASN A 127 35.46 35.28 -25.76
CA ASN A 127 35.85 36.08 -26.92
C ASN A 127 37.15 36.82 -26.52
N ASP A 128 38.28 36.18 -26.78
CA ASP A 128 39.61 36.78 -26.77
C ASP A 128 40.19 36.54 -28.16
N PHE A 129 40.08 37.57 -29.01
CA PHE A 129 40.75 37.62 -30.31
C PHE A 129 41.79 38.73 -30.23
N ARG A 130 43.03 38.30 -30.34
CA ARG A 130 44.21 39.13 -30.57
C ARG A 130 44.32 39.48 -32.06
#